data_AF-G3IPJ5-F1
#
_entry.id   AF-G3IPJ5-F1
#
_cell.length_a   1.000
_cell.length_b   1.000
_cell.length_c   1.000
_cell.angle_alpha   90.00
_cell.angle_beta   90.00
_cell.angle_gamma   90.00
#
_symmetry.space_group_name_H-M   'P 1'
#
loop_
_entity.id
_entity.type
_entity.pdbx_description
1 polymer ?
#
loop_
_entity_poly.entity_id
_entity_poly.type
_entity_poly.pdbx_seq_one_letter_code
_entity_poly.pdbx_strand_id
1 'polypeptide(L)'
;MPADVQTMEIRAPDVLIPDNETTYWCYVTELPQDFSQHHIIMYEAVVTEGNEALVHHMEVFQCAAEFKSFPLFNGPCDSKMKPDRLNYCRHVLAAWALGAKVCAYCYMFVPVCFLLL
;
A
#
# COMPACT_ATOMS: atom_id res chain seq x y z
N MET A 1 -14.32 -13.97 -13.29
CA MET A 1 -13.75 -14.07 -11.93
C MET A 1 -14.39 -15.25 -11.22
N PRO A 2 -13.65 -15.99 -10.36
CA PRO A 2 -14.24 -16.96 -9.44
C PRO A 2 -15.35 -16.34 -8.59
N ALA A 3 -16.28 -17.18 -8.08
CA ALA A 3 -17.45 -16.70 -7.35
C ALA A 3 -17.14 -16.19 -5.93
N ASP A 4 -15.99 -16.57 -5.38
CA ASP A 4 -15.48 -16.23 -4.05
C ASP A 4 -14.56 -15.01 -4.03
N VAL A 5 -14.42 -14.29 -5.16
CA VAL A 5 -13.61 -13.09 -5.24
C VAL A 5 -14.22 -11.97 -4.40
N GLN A 6 -13.40 -11.40 -3.52
CA GLN A 6 -13.72 -10.22 -2.72
C GLN A 6 -12.77 -9.08 -3.09
N THR A 7 -13.24 -7.85 -3.00
CA THR A 7 -12.46 -6.63 -3.28
C THR A 7 -12.19 -5.88 -1.97
N MET A 8 -10.93 -5.52 -1.77
CA MET A 8 -10.51 -4.63 -0.69
C MET A 8 -9.82 -3.41 -1.29
N GLU A 9 -10.23 -2.23 -0.87
CA GLU A 9 -9.63 -0.97 -1.27
C GLU A 9 -8.69 -0.47 -0.16
N ILE A 10 -7.49 -0.01 -0.54
CA ILE A 10 -6.51 0.57 0.38
C ILE A 10 -6.19 1.96 -0.15
N ARG A 11 -6.58 2.99 0.60
CA ARG A 11 -6.29 4.40 0.28
C ARG A 11 -5.53 5.06 1.42
N ALA A 12 -4.60 5.94 1.07
CA ALA A 12 -4.07 6.90 2.02
C ALA A 12 -5.18 7.90 2.43
N PRO A 13 -5.24 8.32 3.70
CA PRO A 13 -6.28 9.23 4.17
C PRO A 13 -5.95 10.67 3.74
N ASP A 14 -6.73 11.20 2.77
CA ASP A 14 -6.72 12.57 2.24
C ASP A 14 -5.48 13.39 2.61
N VAL A 15 -4.38 13.11 1.91
CA VAL A 15 -3.06 13.67 2.20
C VAL A 15 -2.88 15.01 1.50
N LEU A 16 -2.41 16.01 2.26
CA LEU A 16 -1.85 17.23 1.69
C LEU A 16 -0.40 16.98 1.29
N ILE A 17 -0.14 16.91 -0.01
CA ILE A 17 1.20 16.68 -0.56
C ILE A 17 2.05 17.94 -0.33
N PRO A 18 3.24 17.83 0.29
CA PRO A 18 4.17 18.95 0.45
C PRO A 18 4.64 19.53 -0.90
N ASP A 19 5.01 20.81 -0.90
CA ASP A 19 5.60 21.51 -2.05
C ASP A 19 7.09 21.21 -2.22
N ASN A 20 7.43 19.92 -2.29
CA ASN A 20 8.77 19.42 -2.56
C ASN A 20 8.83 18.85 -3.98
N GLU A 21 10.01 18.87 -4.61
CA GLU A 21 10.21 18.31 -5.96
C GLU A 21 9.79 16.83 -6.07
N THR A 22 9.98 16.06 -5.00
CA THR A 22 9.55 14.65 -4.91
C THR A 22 9.10 14.36 -3.48
N THR A 23 7.96 13.69 -3.33
CA THR A 23 7.40 13.31 -2.03
C THR A 23 7.17 11.81 -1.98
N TYR A 24 7.88 11.14 -1.09
CA TYR A 24 7.62 9.74 -0.75
C TYR A 24 6.74 9.69 0.51
N TRP A 25 5.54 9.11 0.39
CA TRP A 25 4.55 9.14 1.46
C TRP A 25 4.19 7.75 1.97
N CYS A 26 4.34 7.50 3.26
CA CYS A 26 4.14 6.22 3.89
C CYS A 26 2.86 6.24 4.72
N TYR A 27 2.05 5.19 4.55
CA TYR A 27 0.80 5.03 5.30
C TYR A 27 0.68 3.60 5.82
N VAL A 28 0.39 3.45 7.11
CA VAL A 28 0.21 2.14 7.76
C VAL A 28 -1.26 1.95 8.04
N THR A 29 -1.81 0.86 7.54
CA THR A 29 -3.16 0.39 7.86
C THR A 29 -3.09 -1.09 8.24
N GLU A 30 -4.05 -1.53 9.04
CA GLU A 30 -4.19 -2.93 9.43
C GLU A 30 -5.31 -3.58 8.62
N LEU A 31 -5.16 -4.88 8.35
CA LEU A 31 -6.26 -5.67 7.81
C LEU A 31 -7.35 -5.87 8.88
N PRO A 32 -8.60 -6.17 8.47
CA PRO A 32 -9.65 -6.53 9.40
C PRO A 32 -9.23 -7.69 10.34
N GLN A 33 -9.68 -7.64 11.59
CA GLN A 33 -9.24 -8.57 12.65
C GLN A 33 -9.51 -10.06 12.33
N ASP A 34 -10.55 -10.34 11.54
CA ASP A 34 -10.96 -11.70 11.15
C ASP A 34 -10.58 -12.04 9.69
N PHE A 35 -9.50 -11.42 9.17
CA PHE A 35 -9.04 -11.67 7.81
C PHE A 35 -8.26 -12.99 7.72
N SER A 36 -8.90 -14.04 7.19
CA SER A 36 -8.24 -15.31 6.89
C SER A 36 -7.20 -15.15 5.78
N GLN A 37 -6.40 -16.19 5.53
CA GLN A 37 -5.44 -16.19 4.44
C GLN A 37 -6.16 -16.14 3.08
N HIS A 38 -5.79 -15.17 2.25
CA HIS A 38 -6.33 -15.00 0.90
C HIS A 38 -5.20 -14.94 -0.13
N HIS A 39 -5.53 -15.23 -1.39
CA HIS A 39 -4.68 -14.88 -2.53
C HIS A 39 -5.19 -13.59 -3.16
N ILE A 40 -4.31 -12.62 -3.33
CA ILE A 40 -4.55 -11.57 -4.32
C ILE A 40 -4.43 -12.25 -5.69
N ILE A 41 -5.46 -12.10 -6.52
CA ILE A 41 -5.47 -12.59 -7.90
C ILE A 41 -5.58 -11.44 -8.91
N MET A 42 -5.87 -10.23 -8.44
CA MET A 42 -5.98 -9.02 -9.24
C MET A 42 -5.72 -7.80 -8.37
N TYR A 43 -5.08 -6.78 -8.94
CA TYR A 43 -5.03 -5.44 -8.35
C TYR A 43 -5.04 -4.37 -9.45
N GLU A 44 -5.53 -3.19 -9.09
CA GLU A 44 -5.52 -2.01 -9.93
C GLU A 44 -5.21 -0.77 -9.09
N ALA A 45 -4.78 0.31 -9.75
CA ALA A 45 -4.55 1.58 -9.11
C ALA A 45 -5.85 2.33 -8.88
N VAL A 46 -5.93 3.01 -7.75
CA VAL A 46 -7.03 3.89 -7.40
C VAL A 46 -6.45 5.27 -7.13
N VAL A 47 -6.53 6.15 -8.12
CA VAL A 47 -6.02 7.52 -8.05
C VAL A 47 -7.20 8.49 -8.03
N THR A 48 -7.15 9.49 -7.15
CA THR A 48 -8.17 10.54 -7.10
C THR A 48 -8.13 11.37 -8.38
N GLU A 49 -9.31 11.68 -8.92
CA GLU A 49 -9.45 12.51 -10.13
C GLU A 49 -8.73 13.86 -9.96
N GLY A 50 -7.91 14.22 -10.95
CA GLY A 50 -7.06 15.41 -10.94
C GLY A 50 -5.64 15.18 -10.42
N ASN A 51 -5.37 14.03 -9.78
CA ASN A 51 -4.05 13.68 -9.25
C ASN A 51 -3.27 12.68 -10.12
N GLU A 52 -3.79 12.30 -11.30
CA GLU A 52 -3.20 11.28 -12.18
C GLU A 52 -1.80 11.66 -12.67
N ALA A 53 -1.52 12.96 -12.81
CA ALA A 53 -0.20 13.48 -13.17
C ALA A 53 0.75 13.62 -11.97
N LEU A 54 0.23 13.51 -10.74
CA LEU A 54 1.01 13.67 -9.50
C LEU A 54 1.47 12.33 -8.93
N VAL A 55 0.65 11.28 -9.06
CA VAL A 55 0.97 9.94 -8.53
C VAL A 55 1.68 9.13 -9.61
N HIS A 56 3.00 8.98 -9.47
CA HIS A 56 3.80 8.23 -10.43
C HIS A 56 3.97 6.75 -10.05
N HIS A 57 4.06 6.44 -8.74
CA HIS A 57 4.31 5.10 -8.25
C HIS A 57 3.47 4.79 -7.00
N MET A 58 3.03 3.54 -6.87
CA MET A 58 2.38 3.05 -5.66
C MET A 58 2.85 1.66 -5.35
N GLU A 59 3.20 1.41 -4.10
CA GLU A 59 3.67 0.11 -3.64
C GLU A 59 2.96 -0.30 -2.36
N VAL A 60 2.57 -1.56 -2.33
CA VAL A 60 1.87 -2.17 -1.22
C VAL A 60 2.80 -3.22 -0.65
N PHE A 61 3.12 -3.13 0.62
CA PHE A 61 4.05 -4.03 1.30
C PHE A 61 3.33 -4.90 2.33
N GLN A 62 3.99 -5.95 2.77
CA GLN A 62 3.66 -6.70 3.97
C GLN A 62 4.79 -6.50 4.97
N CYS A 63 4.39 -6.29 6.22
CA CYS A 63 5.31 -6.25 7.34
C CYS A 63 5.67 -7.65 7.85
N ALA A 64 6.86 -7.73 8.44
CA ALA A 64 7.42 -8.98 8.94
C ALA A 64 6.53 -9.60 10.06
N ALA A 65 6.25 -10.90 9.95
CA ALA A 65 5.28 -11.62 10.81
C ALA A 65 5.78 -11.83 12.26
N GLU A 66 7.05 -11.57 12.52
CA GLU A 66 7.68 -11.66 13.84
C GLU A 66 7.13 -10.61 14.82
N PHE A 67 6.50 -9.55 14.32
CA PHE A 67 5.90 -8.50 15.13
C PHE A 67 4.38 -8.63 15.16
N LYS A 68 3.80 -8.60 16.37
CA LYS A 68 2.35 -8.70 16.57
C LYS A 68 1.56 -7.49 16.07
N SER A 69 2.20 -6.32 16.04
CA SER A 69 1.58 -5.08 15.56
C SER A 69 2.63 -4.09 15.11
N PHE A 70 2.22 -3.16 14.25
CA PHE A 70 3.03 -2.04 13.82
C PHE A 70 2.35 -0.74 14.25
N PRO A 71 3.12 0.27 14.67
CA PRO A 71 2.55 1.58 14.97
C PRO A 71 1.93 2.16 13.70
N LEU A 72 0.72 2.71 13.82
CA LEU A 72 0.11 3.48 12.75
C LEU A 72 1.00 4.68 12.41
N PHE A 73 1.11 4.98 11.13
CA PHE A 73 1.92 6.08 10.62
C PHE A 73 1.28 6.61 9.34
N ASN A 74 1.34 7.93 9.16
CA ASN A 74 0.88 8.63 7.99
C ASN A 74 1.76 9.86 7.81
N GLY A 75 2.67 9.83 6.84
CA GLY A 75 3.65 10.91 6.68
C GLY A 75 4.77 10.60 5.71
N PRO A 76 5.73 11.52 5.55
CA PRO A 76 6.89 11.31 4.70
C PRO A 76 7.70 10.08 5.12
N CYS A 77 8.11 9.27 4.16
CA CYS A 77 8.82 8.02 4.40
C CYS A 77 10.25 8.22 4.92
N ASP A 78 10.84 9.37 4.67
CA ASP A 78 12.15 9.78 5.15
C ASP A 78 12.07 10.56 6.48
N SER A 79 10.87 10.73 7.04
CA SER A 79 10.68 11.44 8.30
C SER A 79 11.43 10.76 9.44
N LYS A 80 12.14 11.56 10.24
CA LYS A 80 12.76 11.11 11.50
C LYS A 80 11.74 10.61 12.53
N MET A 81 10.46 10.95 12.36
CA MET A 81 9.37 10.48 13.21
C MET A 81 8.82 9.13 12.76
N LYS A 82 9.27 8.60 11.61
CA LYS A 82 8.86 7.28 11.13
C LYS A 82 9.35 6.20 12.10
N PRO A 83 8.46 5.37 12.65
CA PRO A 83 8.88 4.31 13.57
C PRO A 83 9.83 3.31 12.90
N ASP A 84 10.93 2.98 13.59
CA ASP A 84 11.95 2.07 13.08
C ASP A 84 11.40 0.71 12.69
N ARG A 85 10.34 0.26 13.37
CA ARG A 85 9.67 -1.02 13.08
C ARG A 85 9.13 -1.07 11.65
N LEU A 86 8.76 0.06 11.04
CA LEU A 86 8.29 0.10 9.66
C LEU A 86 9.37 -0.25 8.64
N ASN A 87 10.67 -0.23 9.02
CA ASN A 87 11.75 -0.69 8.16
C ASN A 87 11.71 -2.20 7.88
N TYR A 88 10.88 -2.96 8.61
CA TYR A 88 10.65 -4.38 8.41
C TYR A 88 9.45 -4.68 7.48
N CYS A 89 8.84 -3.66 6.89
CA CYS A 89 7.79 -3.80 5.88
C CYS A 89 8.41 -3.76 4.48
N ARG A 90 8.94 -4.92 4.04
CA ARG A 90 9.71 -5.04 2.80
C ARG A 90 9.19 -6.10 1.83
N HIS A 91 8.20 -6.90 2.23
CA HIS A 91 7.65 -7.92 1.35
C HIS A 91 6.68 -7.24 0.37
N VAL A 92 7.08 -7.08 -0.89
CA VAL A 92 6.25 -6.42 -1.91
C VAL A 92 5.03 -7.28 -2.19
N LEU A 93 3.86 -6.66 -2.04
CA LEU A 93 2.60 -7.20 -2.47
C LEU A 93 2.29 -6.67 -3.87
N ALA A 94 1.62 -5.53 -3.98
CA ALA A 94 1.35 -4.91 -5.28
C ALA A 94 2.36 -3.80 -5.56
N ALA A 95 2.67 -3.60 -6.84
CA ALA A 95 3.39 -2.44 -7.33
C ALA A 95 2.68 -1.91 -8.58
N TRP A 96 2.52 -0.60 -8.65
CA TRP A 96 1.94 0.10 -9.78
C TRP A 96 2.81 1.30 -10.13
N ALA A 97 2.90 1.59 -11.42
CA ALA A 97 3.55 2.78 -11.93
C ALA A 97 2.68 3.40 -13.03
N LEU A 98 2.85 4.70 -13.26
CA LEU A 98 2.10 5.45 -14.28
C LEU A 98 2.11 4.72 -15.63
N GLY A 99 0.91 4.49 -16.19
CA GLY A 99 0.71 3.76 -17.44
C GLY A 99 0.52 2.24 -17.29
N ALA A 100 0.73 1.67 -16.10
CA ALA A 100 0.41 0.28 -15.83
C ALA A 100 -1.11 0.05 -15.83
N LYS A 101 -1.53 -1.03 -16.47
CA LYS A 101 -2.91 -1.51 -16.49
C LYS A 101 -3.12 -2.52 -15.35
N VAL A 102 -4.37 -2.92 -15.14
CA VAL A 102 -4.77 -3.97 -14.18
C VAL A 102 -3.85 -5.19 -14.32
N CYS A 103 -3.25 -5.66 -13.22
CA CYS A 103 -2.64 -6.99 -13.21
C CYS A 103 -3.73 -8.02 -12.92
N ALA A 104 -3.98 -8.92 -13.86
CA ALA A 104 -4.78 -10.12 -13.63
C ALA A 104 -3.86 -11.34 -13.47
N TYR A 105 -4.15 -12.20 -12.49
CA TYR A 105 -3.41 -13.41 -12.12
C TYR A 105 -2.02 -13.18 -11.48
N CYS A 106 -1.81 -12.05 -10.80
CA CYS A 106 -0.68 -11.84 -9.90
C CYS A 106 -0.91 -12.59 -8.58
N TYR A 107 -0.58 -13.89 -8.48
CA TYR A 107 -0.82 -14.70 -7.26
C TYR A 107 0.09 -14.30 -6.09
N MET A 108 -0.51 -13.96 -4.94
CA MET A 108 0.24 -13.48 -3.79
C MET A 108 -0.50 -13.64 -2.45
N PHE A 109 0.24 -13.91 -1.37
CA PHE A 109 -0.27 -14.10 -0.01
C PHE A 109 0.01 -12.86 0.87
N VAL A 110 -0.93 -12.45 1.75
CA VAL A 110 -0.93 -11.09 2.33
C VAL A 110 -1.46 -10.98 3.77
N PRO A 111 -0.72 -10.30 4.69
CA PRO A 111 -1.20 -9.08 5.41
C PRO A 111 -0.47 -7.75 5.09
N VAL A 112 -1.18 -6.61 4.90
CA VAL A 112 -0.66 -5.39 4.19
C VAL A 112 -0.23 -4.20 5.07
N CYS A 113 0.72 -3.37 4.59
CA CYS A 113 1.14 -2.02 4.98
C CYS A 113 1.60 -1.20 3.71
N PHE A 114 1.50 0.14 3.64
CA PHE A 114 1.52 0.88 2.36
C PHE A 114 2.66 1.93 2.21
N LEU A 115 3.16 2.09 0.97
CA LEU A 115 4.13 3.11 0.54
C LEU A 115 3.68 3.75 -0.78
N LEU A 116 3.38 5.05 -0.78
CA LEU A 116 3.21 5.85 -2.00
C LEU A 116 4.57 6.46 -2.39
N LEU A 117 4.94 6.37 -3.66
CA LEU A 117 6.14 7.00 -4.20
C LEU A 117 5.81 8.08 -5.24
#